data_AF-A0A6V7LBT4-F1
#
_entry.id   AF-A0A6V7LBT4-F1
#
_cell.length_a   1.000
_cell.length_b   1.000
_cell.length_c   1.000
_cell.angle_alpha   90.00
_cell.angle_beta   90.00
_cell.angle_gamma   90.00
#
_symmetry.space_group_name_H-M   'P 1'
#
loop_
_entity.id
_entity.type
_entity.pdbx_description
1 polymer ?
#
loop_
_entity_poly.entity_id
_entity_poly.type
_entity_poly.pdbx_seq_one_letter_code
_entity_poly.pdbx_strand_id
1 'polypeptide(L)' 'GPVLVHTTFGDLLRSLEAPNGFTSPENIAMSREGVIVVNYERGNIAAFTINGKRLRHESHNDNLQ' A
#
# COMPACT_ATOMS: atom_id res chain seq x y z
N GLY A 1 -5.14 -6.96 0.58
CA GLY A 1 -6.40 -6.43 1.11
C GLY A 1 -6.28 -4.94 1.03
N PRO A 2 -7.36 -4.20 0.75
CA PRO A 2 -7.24 -2.77 0.53
C PRO A 2 -6.72 -2.06 1.78
N VAL A 3 -5.91 -1.02 1.58
CA VAL A 3 -5.58 -0.06 2.64
C VAL A 3 -6.57 1.09 2.58
N LEU A 4 -7.20 1.42 3.71
CA LEU A 4 -8.21 2.46 3.78
C LEU A 4 -7.59 3.77 4.28
N VAL A 5 -7.86 4.86 3.55
CA VAL A 5 -7.55 6.23 4.00
C VAL A 5 -8.84 6.85 4.49
N HIS A 6 -8.88 7.27 5.75
CA HIS A 6 -10.07 7.83 6.37
C HIS A 6 -9.77 9.09 7.18
N THR A 7 -10.79 9.92 7.43
CA THR A 7 -10.72 11.01 8.40
C THR A 7 -10.71 10.45 9.83
N THR A 8 -10.26 11.22 10.82
CA THR A 8 -10.34 10.81 12.24
C THR A 8 -11.78 10.62 12.73
N PHE A 9 -12.77 11.16 12.02
CA PHE A 9 -14.20 10.96 12.27
C PHE A 9 -14.76 9.69 11.60
N GLY A 10 -13.96 8.99 10.79
CA GLY A 10 -14.32 7.72 10.17
C GLY A 10 -14.82 7.83 8.72
N ASP A 11 -14.80 9.01 8.10
CA ASP A 11 -15.19 9.15 6.70
C ASP A 11 -14.15 8.48 5.81
N LEU A 12 -14.59 7.50 5.00
CA LEU A 12 -13.72 6.85 4.04
C LEU A 12 -13.39 7.82 2.89
N LEU A 13 -12.12 8.16 2.75
CA LEU A 13 -11.63 9.05 1.69
C LEU A 13 -11.20 8.25 0.46
N ARG A 14 -10.47 7.14 0.65
CA ARG A 14 -9.93 6.29 -0.43
C ARG A 14 -9.79 4.83 0.00
N SER A 15 -9.89 3.92 -0.98
CA SER A 15 -9.41 2.54 -0.90
C SER A 15 -8.20 2.39 -1.81
N LEU A 16 -7.06 1.97 -1.26
CA LEU A 16 -5.85 1.66 -2.01
C LEU A 16 -5.84 0.16 -2.33
N GLU A 17 -6.17 -0.17 -3.58
CA GLU A 17 -6.28 -1.56 -4.01
C GLU A 17 -4.92 -2.27 -4.02
N ALA A 18 -4.88 -3.44 -3.39
CA ALA A 18 -3.71 -4.29 -3.38
C ALA A 18 -3.35 -4.77 -4.81
N PRO A 19 -2.08 -5.09 -5.09
CA PRO A 19 -1.73 -5.83 -6.29
C PRO A 19 -2.44 -7.19 -6.32
N ASN A 20 -2.62 -7.76 -7.51
CA ASN A 20 -3.37 -9.01 -7.69
C ASN A 20 -2.74 -10.15 -6.87
N GLY A 21 -3.59 -10.88 -6.13
CA GLY A 21 -3.17 -12.04 -5.34
C GLY A 21 -2.69 -11.72 -3.92
N PHE A 22 -2.70 -10.45 -3.50
CA PHE A 22 -2.23 -10.04 -2.17
C PHE A 22 -3.39 -9.58 -1.29
N THR A 23 -3.51 -10.22 -0.12
CA THR A 23 -4.64 -10.05 0.79
C THR A 23 -4.26 -9.43 2.13
N SER A 24 -3.00 -9.52 2.54
CA SER A 24 -2.56 -9.03 3.85
C SER A 24 -1.50 -7.92 3.74
N PRO A 25 -1.85 -6.63 3.96
CA PRO A 25 -0.85 -5.59 4.19
C PRO A 25 -0.20 -5.81 5.57
N GLU A 26 1.13 -5.79 5.60
CA GLU A 26 1.93 -6.02 6.82
C GLU A 26 2.46 -4.71 7.42
N ASN A 27 2.96 -3.81 6.57
CA ASN A 27 3.51 -2.52 7.00
C ASN A 27 3.05 -1.39 6.07
N ILE A 28 2.96 -0.19 6.61
CA ILE A 28 2.63 1.02 5.86
C ILE A 28 3.49 2.19 6.31
N ALA A 29 3.91 3.01 5.36
CA ALA A 29 4.56 4.29 5.60
C ALA A 29 4.01 5.36 4.66
N MET A 30 4.03 6.62 5.12
CA MET A 30 3.61 7.77 4.33
C MET A 30 4.67 8.87 4.42
N SER A 31 5.03 9.46 3.28
CA SER A 31 5.96 10.58 3.21
C SER A 31 5.24 11.93 3.44
N ARG A 32 6.02 13.00 3.68
CA ARG A 32 5.47 14.36 3.83
C ARG A 32 4.82 14.89 2.55
N GLU A 33 5.29 14.41 1.41
CA GLU A 33 4.85 14.76 0.06
C GLU A 33 3.61 13.96 -0.37
N GLY A 34 3.10 13.06 0.49
CA GLY A 34 1.87 12.32 0.24
C GLY A 34 2.04 11.06 -0.60
N VAL A 35 3.25 10.48 -0.61
CA VAL A 35 3.48 9.12 -1.13
C VAL A 35 3.20 8.11 -0.03
N ILE A 36 2.37 7.12 -0.33
CA ILE A 36 2.04 6.01 0.57
C ILE A 36 2.74 4.77 0.05
N VAL A 37 3.48 4.07 0.90
CA VAL A 37 4.14 2.80 0.59
C VAL A 37 3.55 1.72 1.48
N VAL A 38 3.12 0.62 0.87
CA VAL A 38 2.54 -0.53 1.57
C VAL A 38 3.38 -1.76 1.27
N ASN A 39 3.84 -2.43 2.33
CA ASN A 39 4.39 -3.78 2.23
C ASN A 39 3.26 -4.79 2.43
N TYR A 40 3.07 -5.65 1.45
CA TYR A 40 2.21 -6.83 1.51
C TYR A 40 3.07 -8.07 1.73
N GLU A 41 2.42 -9.16 2.11
CA GLU A 41 3.00 -10.50 2.25
C GLU A 41 4.00 -10.87 1.13
N ARG A 42 5.05 -11.61 1.50
CA ARG A 42 6.11 -12.09 0.59
C ARG A 42 6.92 -10.96 -0.08
N GLY A 43 7.17 -9.86 0.63
CA GLY A 43 8.03 -8.77 0.17
C GLY A 43 7.44 -7.95 -1.00
N ASN A 44 6.11 -7.89 -1.11
CA ASN A 44 5.45 -7.20 -2.21
C ASN A 44 5.16 -5.75 -1.83
N ILE A 45 5.83 -4.82 -2.50
CA ILE A 45 5.76 -3.40 -2.16
C ILE A 45 4.95 -2.67 -3.23
N ALA A 46 3.94 -1.92 -2.81
CA ALA A 46 3.18 -1.03 -3.68
C ALA A 46 3.25 0.41 -3.17
N ALA A 47 3.48 1.34 -4.11
CA ALA A 47 3.49 2.78 -3.84
C ALA A 47 2.26 3.44 -4.46
N PHE A 48 1.67 4.39 -3.74
CA PHE A 48 0.46 5.12 -4.13
C PHE A 48 0.62 6.61 -3.89
N THR A 49 -0.12 7.41 -4.65
CA THR A 49 -0.40 8.80 -4.27
C THR A 49 -1.47 8.85 -3.19
N ILE A 50 -1.53 9.93 -2.41
CA ILE A 50 -2.63 10.20 -1.47
C ILE A 50 -4.01 10.14 -2.12
N ASN A 51 -4.11 10.43 -3.41
CA ASN A 51 -5.37 10.39 -4.16
C ASN A 51 -5.80 8.96 -4.57
N GLY A 52 -4.99 7.94 -4.28
CA GLY A 52 -5.30 6.55 -4.56
C GLY A 52 -4.73 5.99 -5.86
N LYS A 53 -3.92 6.76 -6.60
CA LYS A 53 -3.28 6.27 -7.82
C LYS A 53 -2.08 5.40 -7.45
N ARG A 54 -2.06 4.14 -7.89
CA ARG A 54 -0.87 3.28 -7.80
C ARG A 54 0.24 3.83 -8.70
N LEU A 55 1.38 4.12 -8.11
CA LEU A 55 2.59 4.62 -8.77
C LEU A 55 3.45 3.47 -9.26
N ARG A 56 3.66 2.47 -8.40
CA ARG A 56 4.57 1.35 -8.65
C ARG A 56 4.16 0.12 -7.83
N HIS A 57 4.50 -1.06 -8.34
CA HIS A 57 4.41 -2.33 -7.63
C HIS A 57 5.68 -3.12 -7.94
N GLU A 58 6.35 -3.63 -6.91
CA GLU A 58 7.56 -4.45 -7.02
C GLU A 58 7.42 -5.68 -6.13
N SER A 59 7.73 -6.84 -6.68
CA SER A 59 7.78 -8.11 -5.96
C SER A 59 9.24 -8.44 -5.67
N HIS A 60 9.65 -8.39 -4.40
CA HIS A 60 10.94 -8.95 -4.00
C HIS A 60 10.72 -10.38 -3.53
N ASN A 61 11.41 -11.33 -4.17
CA ASN A 61 11.54 -12.66 -3.58
C ASN A 61 12.62 -12.56 -2.51
N ASP A 62 12.29 -12.89 -1.26
CA ASP A 62 13.23 -13.07 -0.14
C ASP A 62 14.16 -14.29 -0.32
N ASN A 63 14.53 -14.60 -1.57
CA ASN A 63 15.64 -15.49 -1.85
C ASN A 63 16.93 -14.68 -1.66
N LEU A 64 17.30 -14.42 -0.41
CA LEU A 64 18.70 -14.16 -0.06
C LEU A 64 19.48 -15.42 -0.45
N GLN A 65 20.15 -15.37 -1.61
CA GLN A 65 21.13 -16.37 -2.07
C GLN A 65 22.48 -16.14 -1.42
#